data_AF-A0A5E7F8V0-F1
#
_entry.id   AF-A0A5E7F8V0-F1
#
_cell.length_a   1.000
_cell.length_b   1.000
_cell.length_c   1.000
_cell.angle_alpha   90.00
_cell.angle_beta   90.00
_cell.angle_gamma   90.00
#
_symmetry.space_group_name_H-M   'P 1'
#
loop_
_entity.id
_entity.type
_entity.pdbx_description
1 polymer ?
#
loop_
_entity_poly.entity_id
_entity_poly.type
_entity_poly.pdbx_seq_one_letter_code
_entity_poly.pdbx_strand_id
1 'polypeptide(L)'
;MGPAQVKHWTFIVCLSSIALVGCGTGSMDPLTEINAKLAFTCAHEKIPAATAEADVLFQYARWLQKNNQLKQNKTVDIEIERLYRIASENGHYKANINLQNGAMRGHFKLRGEEHLRLSQQLIEAGVATGYYFVGIFLQQGSAGLQQDPEMALRYYRKATDQGNAQAQYHVGDKLEPIDIAPKIALQMYRCAAEQGQGEAALALGVYLKDGRYQEALEAFQMGVAAGDETSASFLEKGFRNPPPSNELHYLGQQEDLDRAERYEKIGTVLSNYSYAQPKVPEINEILPLPPAQLPPWDGKLQWLEARLANVPPQKPSEALISHLAKAKVLDPATGRALPGSPAFSQSHLSAPYCYSGEVCPQSGYWQIIWLAHHHSVIGKNVVRHFEQGEIMPTHIVERYHTRPWPFSDKITRREQAVEWGLLG
;
A
#
# COMPACT_ATOMS: atom_id res chain seq x y z
N MET A 1 48.55 -53.07 12.45
CA MET A 1 49.38 -51.86 12.39
C MET A 1 48.50 -50.66 12.70
N GLY A 2 48.81 -49.94 13.78
CA GLY A 2 48.29 -48.60 14.10
C GLY A 2 47.00 -48.53 14.94
N PRO A 3 46.91 -47.67 15.98
CA PRO A 3 46.12 -47.83 17.21
C PRO A 3 44.93 -46.81 17.27
N ALA A 4 44.16 -46.54 18.31
CA ALA A 4 44.27 -46.68 19.76
C ALA A 4 42.87 -46.61 20.41
N GLN A 5 42.70 -47.32 21.52
CA GLN A 5 41.50 -47.37 22.35
C GLN A 5 41.52 -46.31 23.47
N VAL A 6 40.33 -45.72 23.66
CA VAL A 6 39.58 -45.50 24.91
C VAL A 6 40.27 -44.85 26.11
N LYS A 7 39.69 -43.73 26.56
CA LYS A 7 39.59 -43.37 27.98
C LYS A 7 38.15 -42.95 28.31
N HIS A 8 37.50 -43.72 29.19
CA HIS A 8 36.29 -43.33 29.91
C HIS A 8 36.65 -42.40 31.06
N TRP A 9 35.91 -41.31 31.24
CA TRP A 9 35.76 -40.64 32.53
C TRP A 9 34.31 -40.20 32.73
N THR A 10 33.65 -40.89 33.65
CA THR A 10 32.39 -40.54 34.31
C THR A 10 32.56 -39.21 35.05
N PHE A 11 31.66 -38.25 34.86
CA PHE A 11 31.55 -37.11 35.78
C PHE A 11 30.12 -36.93 36.27
N ILE A 12 30.08 -36.78 37.59
CA ILE A 12 28.98 -36.79 38.52
C ILE A 12 28.12 -35.52 38.38
N VAL A 13 26.81 -35.70 38.52
CA VAL A 13 25.80 -34.65 38.66
C VAL A 13 26.08 -33.83 39.93
N CYS A 14 26.24 -32.52 39.78
CA CYS A 14 26.10 -31.56 40.88
C CYS A 14 24.92 -30.62 40.59
N LEU A 15 23.88 -30.78 41.40
CA LEU A 15 22.80 -29.82 41.57
C LEU A 15 23.36 -28.51 42.13
N SER A 16 23.21 -27.41 41.40
CA SER A 16 23.34 -26.06 41.93
C SER A 16 22.04 -25.29 41.66
N SER A 17 21.19 -25.30 42.68
CA SER A 17 20.03 -24.42 42.81
C SER A 17 20.51 -22.97 42.87
N ILE A 18 20.42 -22.24 41.76
CA ILE A 18 20.56 -20.78 41.75
C ILE A 18 19.15 -20.19 41.76
N ALA A 19 18.71 -19.78 42.94
CA ALA A 19 17.59 -18.87 43.09
C ALA A 19 18.01 -17.49 42.57
N LEU A 20 17.50 -17.10 41.40
CA LEU A 20 17.56 -15.72 40.92
C LEU A 20 16.24 -15.03 41.25
N VAL A 21 16.37 -14.08 42.17
CA VAL A 21 15.38 -13.07 42.52
C VAL A 21 15.14 -12.14 41.33
N GLY A 22 13.86 -12.03 40.94
CA GLY A 22 13.22 -10.83 40.38
C GLY A 22 13.95 -10.06 39.27
N CYS A 23 13.76 -10.48 38.02
CA CYS A 23 13.68 -9.57 36.88
C CYS A 23 12.33 -9.80 36.20
N GLY A 24 11.61 -8.71 35.89
CA GLY A 24 10.25 -8.74 35.36
C GLY A 24 10.11 -9.70 34.18
N THR A 25 9.36 -10.77 34.37
CA THR A 25 8.92 -11.66 33.31
C THR A 25 7.86 -10.92 32.50
N GLY A 26 8.26 -10.31 31.38
CA GLY A 26 7.34 -10.25 30.25
C GLY A 26 7.14 -11.71 29.83
N SER A 27 6.02 -12.32 30.22
CA SER A 27 5.64 -13.62 29.66
C SER A 27 5.59 -13.44 28.15
N MET A 28 6.40 -14.18 27.40
CA MET A 28 6.21 -14.24 25.96
C MET A 28 4.81 -14.78 25.72
N ASP A 29 4.02 -14.08 24.89
CA ASP A 29 2.70 -14.56 24.50
C ASP A 29 2.82 -16.01 24.00
N PRO A 30 1.92 -16.91 24.41
CA PRO A 30 1.89 -18.27 23.87
C PRO A 30 1.88 -18.23 22.34
N LEU A 31 2.59 -19.16 21.69
CA LEU A 31 2.65 -19.25 20.22
C LEU A 31 1.25 -19.29 19.58
N THR A 32 0.25 -19.83 20.28
CA THR A 32 -1.16 -19.83 19.86
C THR A 32 -1.74 -18.42 19.75
N GLU A 33 -1.44 -17.53 20.69
CA GLU A 33 -1.90 -16.13 20.65
C GLU A 33 -1.18 -15.32 19.58
N ILE A 34 0.13 -15.56 19.38
CA ILE A 34 0.91 -14.93 18.30
C ILE A 34 0.35 -15.35 16.93
N ASN A 35 0.09 -16.64 16.73
CA ASN A 35 -0.49 -17.15 15.49
C ASN A 35 -1.90 -16.61 15.25
N ALA A 36 -2.72 -16.45 16.30
CA ALA A 36 -4.04 -15.83 16.18
C ALA A 36 -3.95 -14.35 15.77
N LYS A 37 -2.98 -13.60 16.30
CA LYS A 37 -2.75 -12.18 15.93
C LYS A 37 -2.28 -12.01 14.47
N LEU A 38 -1.62 -13.02 13.90
CA LEU A 38 -1.13 -12.99 12.52
C LEU A 38 -2.17 -13.49 11.50
N ALA A 39 -3.21 -14.20 11.95
CA ALA A 39 -4.23 -14.79 11.10
C ALA A 39 -4.75 -13.80 10.05
N PHE A 40 -4.89 -14.27 8.81
CA PHE A 40 -5.31 -13.46 7.68
C PHE A 40 -6.52 -14.12 7.01
N THR A 41 -7.48 -13.30 6.61
CA THR A 41 -8.61 -13.71 5.78
C THR A 41 -8.58 -12.84 4.54
N CYS A 42 -8.61 -13.47 3.36
CA CYS A 42 -8.61 -12.73 2.11
C CYS A 42 -9.86 -11.84 2.01
N ALA A 43 -9.64 -10.55 1.79
CA ALA A 43 -10.64 -9.56 1.49
C ALA A 43 -10.27 -8.88 0.18
N HIS A 44 -11.27 -8.55 -0.64
CA HIS A 44 -11.06 -7.77 -1.86
C HIS A 44 -11.61 -6.37 -1.65
N GLU A 45 -10.82 -5.36 -2.03
CA GLU A 45 -11.21 -3.96 -1.88
C GLU A 45 -12.41 -3.65 -2.78
N LYS A 46 -13.44 -3.02 -2.20
CA LYS A 46 -14.62 -2.56 -2.92
C LYS A 46 -14.60 -1.04 -2.99
N ILE A 47 -14.59 -0.51 -4.21
CA ILE A 47 -14.66 0.93 -4.45
C ILE A 47 -16.10 1.27 -4.85
N PRO A 48 -16.84 2.09 -4.09
CA PRO A 48 -18.19 2.49 -4.45
C PRO A 48 -18.24 3.16 -5.82
N ALA A 49 -19.34 2.94 -6.55
CA ALA A 49 -19.57 3.57 -7.83
C ALA A 49 -19.82 5.07 -7.67
N ALA A 50 -19.24 5.88 -8.56
CA ALA A 50 -19.45 7.32 -8.60
C ALA A 50 -20.74 7.66 -9.36
N THR A 51 -21.19 8.91 -9.23
CA THR A 51 -22.27 9.44 -10.07
C THR A 51 -21.80 9.53 -11.52
N ALA A 52 -22.74 9.41 -12.47
CA ALA A 52 -22.44 9.51 -13.90
C ALA A 52 -21.77 10.86 -14.25
N GLU A 53 -22.22 11.95 -13.62
CA GLU A 53 -21.66 13.29 -13.83
C GLU A 53 -20.20 13.39 -13.36
N ALA A 54 -19.85 12.84 -12.19
CA ALA A 54 -18.48 12.83 -11.71
C ALA A 54 -17.58 11.88 -12.53
N ASP A 55 -18.14 10.78 -13.03
CA ASP A 55 -17.41 9.84 -13.90
C ASP A 55 -17.03 10.49 -15.24
N VAL A 56 -17.87 11.37 -15.83
CA VAL A 56 -17.49 12.12 -17.05
C VAL A 56 -16.18 12.91 -16.84
N LEU A 57 -16.04 13.61 -15.71
CA LEU A 57 -14.82 14.34 -15.38
C LEU A 57 -13.63 13.39 -15.21
N PHE A 58 -13.82 12.28 -14.49
CA PHE A 58 -12.78 11.29 -14.26
C PHE A 58 -12.29 10.63 -15.55
N GLN A 59 -13.19 10.17 -16.42
CA GLN A 59 -12.84 9.51 -17.69
C GLN A 59 -12.04 10.46 -18.59
N TYR A 60 -12.47 11.72 -18.69
CA TYR A 60 -11.74 12.71 -19.48
C TYR A 60 -10.36 13.02 -18.88
N ALA A 61 -10.26 13.17 -17.55
CA ALA A 61 -8.99 13.35 -16.86
C ALA A 61 -8.04 12.14 -17.04
N ARG A 62 -8.56 10.90 -17.00
CA ARG A 62 -7.81 9.67 -17.31
C ARG A 62 -7.28 9.68 -18.74
N TRP A 63 -8.09 10.07 -19.71
CA TRP A 63 -7.68 10.17 -21.11
C TRP A 63 -6.60 11.24 -21.31
N LEU A 64 -6.74 12.42 -20.70
CA LEU A 64 -5.70 13.45 -20.70
C LEU A 64 -4.40 12.93 -20.08
N GLN A 65 -4.47 12.28 -18.92
CA GLN A 65 -3.32 11.73 -18.22
C GLN A 65 -2.59 10.66 -19.05
N LYS A 66 -3.35 9.75 -19.70
CA LYS A 66 -2.81 8.76 -20.64
C LYS A 66 -2.03 9.43 -21.77
N ASN A 67 -2.60 10.50 -22.34
CA ASN A 67 -2.00 11.24 -23.46
C ASN A 67 -0.88 12.21 -23.04
N ASN A 68 -0.75 12.50 -21.75
CA ASN A 68 0.31 13.33 -21.19
C ASN A 68 1.47 12.53 -20.58
N GLN A 69 1.35 11.20 -20.46
CA GLN A 69 2.30 10.35 -19.74
C GLN A 69 3.77 10.52 -20.19
N LEU A 70 4.02 10.58 -21.50
CA LEU A 70 5.35 10.81 -22.07
C LEU A 70 5.65 12.29 -22.34
N LYS A 71 4.62 13.10 -22.58
CA LYS A 71 4.77 14.52 -22.91
C LYS A 71 5.10 15.38 -21.70
N GLN A 72 4.59 14.98 -20.52
CA GLN A 72 4.77 15.66 -19.24
C GLN A 72 4.47 17.16 -19.28
N ASN A 73 3.46 17.56 -20.07
CA ASN A 73 3.07 18.95 -20.20
C ASN A 73 2.37 19.40 -18.90
N LYS A 74 3.00 20.34 -18.18
CA LYS A 74 2.49 20.86 -16.90
C LYS A 74 1.15 21.58 -17.00
N THR A 75 0.83 22.19 -18.14
CA THR A 75 -0.48 22.81 -18.35
C THR A 75 -1.59 21.77 -18.44
N VAL A 76 -1.30 20.60 -18.99
CA VAL A 76 -2.25 19.48 -19.01
C VAL A 76 -2.39 18.87 -17.61
N ASP A 77 -1.31 18.79 -16.84
CA ASP A 77 -1.37 18.34 -15.44
C ASP A 77 -2.27 19.24 -14.58
N ILE A 78 -2.29 20.56 -14.80
CA ILE A 78 -3.19 21.49 -14.10
C ILE A 78 -4.66 21.17 -14.40
N GLU A 79 -5.00 20.89 -15.67
CA GLU A 79 -6.37 20.51 -16.05
C GLU A 79 -6.77 19.14 -15.49
N ILE A 80 -5.87 18.16 -15.51
CA ILE A 80 -6.11 16.84 -14.91
C ILE A 80 -6.34 16.97 -13.40
N GLU A 81 -5.50 17.76 -12.71
CA GLU A 81 -5.63 18.04 -11.28
C GLU A 81 -6.99 18.67 -10.97
N ARG A 82 -7.39 19.71 -11.71
CA ARG A 82 -8.69 20.38 -11.60
C ARG A 82 -9.85 19.38 -11.70
N LEU A 83 -9.85 18.54 -12.74
CA LEU A 83 -10.93 17.57 -12.98
C LEU A 83 -10.97 16.49 -11.90
N TYR A 84 -9.82 15.96 -11.47
CA TYR A 84 -9.80 14.97 -10.40
C TYR A 84 -10.24 15.53 -9.06
N ARG A 85 -9.85 16.78 -8.71
CA ARG A 85 -10.32 17.45 -7.49
C ARG A 85 -11.85 17.57 -7.48
N ILE A 86 -12.44 18.05 -8.57
CA ILE A 86 -13.90 18.23 -8.63
C ILE A 86 -14.61 16.87 -8.59
N ALA A 87 -14.10 15.86 -9.31
CA ALA A 87 -14.66 14.52 -9.28
C ALA A 87 -14.53 13.87 -7.88
N SER A 88 -13.39 14.02 -7.19
CA SER A 88 -13.18 13.43 -5.86
C SER A 88 -14.14 13.99 -4.83
N GLU A 89 -14.33 15.31 -4.78
CA GLU A 89 -15.30 15.95 -3.86
C GLU A 89 -16.76 15.62 -4.18
N ASN A 90 -17.02 15.13 -5.40
CA ASN A 90 -18.30 14.58 -5.83
C ASN A 90 -18.38 13.05 -5.69
N GLY A 91 -17.57 12.45 -4.81
CA GLY A 91 -17.65 11.04 -4.45
C GLY A 91 -16.96 10.09 -5.42
N HIS A 92 -16.12 10.59 -6.34
CA HIS A 92 -15.39 9.74 -7.27
C HIS A 92 -14.07 9.22 -6.65
N TYR A 93 -14.13 8.12 -5.92
CA TYR A 93 -12.99 7.59 -5.15
C TYR A 93 -11.77 7.19 -6.02
N LYS A 94 -11.97 6.74 -7.26
CA LYS A 94 -10.82 6.50 -8.18
C LYS A 94 -10.14 7.81 -8.61
N ALA A 95 -10.88 8.93 -8.63
CA ALA A 95 -10.31 10.25 -8.93
C ALA A 95 -9.48 10.74 -7.75
N ASN A 96 -9.99 10.54 -6.52
CA ASN A 96 -9.24 10.75 -5.28
C ASN A 96 -7.93 9.96 -5.29
N ILE A 97 -7.98 8.65 -5.52
CA ILE A 97 -6.79 7.78 -5.58
C ILE A 97 -5.79 8.27 -6.64
N ASN A 98 -6.26 8.63 -7.83
CA ASN A 98 -5.38 9.13 -8.90
C ASN A 98 -4.79 10.51 -8.61
N LEU A 99 -5.54 11.38 -7.95
CA LEU A 99 -5.09 12.69 -7.50
C LEU A 99 -3.95 12.55 -6.48
N GLN A 100 -4.13 11.69 -5.47
CA GLN A 100 -3.10 11.45 -4.47
C GLN A 100 -1.85 10.78 -5.08
N ASN A 101 -2.03 9.76 -5.93
CA ASN A 101 -0.92 9.11 -6.64
C ASN A 101 -0.15 10.08 -7.55
N GLY A 102 -0.86 10.94 -8.28
CA GLY A 102 -0.21 11.94 -9.14
C GLY A 102 0.53 13.00 -8.34
N ALA A 103 0.01 13.40 -7.17
CA ALA A 103 0.72 14.32 -6.27
C ALA A 103 1.99 13.70 -5.68
N MET A 104 1.94 12.45 -5.21
CA MET A 104 3.13 11.73 -4.72
C MET A 104 4.21 11.56 -5.79
N ARG A 105 3.83 11.53 -7.07
CA ARG A 105 4.75 11.49 -8.22
C ARG A 105 5.18 12.87 -8.73
N GLY A 106 4.73 13.96 -8.10
CA GLY A 106 5.08 15.34 -8.48
C GLY A 106 4.37 15.87 -9.74
N HIS A 107 3.30 15.21 -10.19
CA HIS A 107 2.46 15.71 -11.29
C HIS A 107 1.45 16.75 -10.80
N PHE A 108 0.91 16.57 -9.60
CA PHE A 108 -0.12 17.44 -9.00
C PHE A 108 0.39 18.08 -7.71
N LYS A 109 -0.24 19.17 -7.29
CA LYS A 109 0.15 19.92 -6.09
C LYS A 109 -0.91 19.85 -5.01
N LEU A 110 -0.81 18.84 -4.16
CA LEU A 110 -1.63 18.69 -2.95
C LEU A 110 -0.86 19.17 -1.72
N ARG A 111 -1.60 19.72 -0.76
CA ARG A 111 -1.06 20.05 0.57
C ARG A 111 -1.19 18.86 1.52
N GLY A 112 -0.49 18.90 2.65
CA GLY A 112 -0.48 17.78 3.59
C GLY A 112 -1.86 17.51 4.18
N GLU A 113 -2.55 18.56 4.64
CA GLU A 113 -3.92 18.48 5.14
C GLU A 113 -4.89 17.95 4.07
N GLU A 114 -4.62 18.24 2.80
CA GLU A 114 -5.46 17.76 1.71
C GLU A 114 -5.29 16.26 1.48
N HIS A 115 -4.06 15.74 1.54
CA HIS A 115 -3.78 14.31 1.46
C HIS A 115 -4.48 13.52 2.58
N LEU A 116 -4.40 14.03 3.81
CA LEU A 116 -5.01 13.38 4.98
C LEU A 116 -6.54 13.37 4.85
N ARG A 117 -7.14 14.51 4.52
CA ARG A 117 -8.60 14.61 4.30
C ARG A 117 -9.09 13.69 3.17
N LEU A 118 -8.40 13.66 2.04
CA LEU A 118 -8.74 12.77 0.93
C LEU A 118 -8.60 11.29 1.33
N SER A 119 -7.62 10.96 2.17
CA SER A 119 -7.48 9.61 2.73
C SER A 119 -8.60 9.27 3.71
N GLN A 120 -9.03 10.23 4.52
CA GLN A 120 -10.18 10.09 5.41
C GLN A 120 -11.48 9.85 4.63
N GLN A 121 -11.72 10.58 3.54
CA GLN A 121 -12.87 10.33 2.66
C GLN A 121 -12.89 8.91 2.09
N LEU A 122 -11.72 8.33 1.78
CA LEU A 122 -11.62 6.93 1.34
C LEU A 122 -11.95 5.98 2.50
N ILE A 123 -11.42 6.23 3.69
CA ILE A 123 -11.67 5.41 4.89
C ILE A 123 -13.16 5.39 5.24
N GLU A 124 -13.81 6.56 5.26
CA GLU A 124 -15.24 6.70 5.54
C GLU A 124 -16.12 5.99 4.50
N ALA A 125 -15.66 5.93 3.25
CA ALA A 125 -16.31 5.20 2.18
C ALA A 125 -16.03 3.68 2.20
N GLY A 126 -15.25 3.18 3.17
CA GLY A 126 -14.84 1.78 3.25
C GLY A 126 -13.80 1.39 2.19
N VAL A 127 -13.12 2.36 1.58
CA VAL A 127 -12.08 2.15 0.58
C VAL A 127 -10.72 2.02 1.29
N ALA A 128 -10.24 0.78 1.40
CA ALA A 128 -9.03 0.41 2.14
C ALA A 128 -7.76 1.18 1.72
N THR A 129 -7.72 1.69 0.48
CA THR A 129 -6.64 2.52 -0.06
C THR A 129 -6.41 3.79 0.80
N GLY A 130 -7.42 4.30 1.50
CA GLY A 130 -7.25 5.42 2.43
C GLY A 130 -6.28 5.10 3.57
N TYR A 131 -6.42 3.92 4.19
CA TYR A 131 -5.46 3.44 5.20
C TYR A 131 -4.07 3.23 4.60
N TYR A 132 -4.00 2.71 3.37
CA TYR A 132 -2.73 2.50 2.66
C TYR A 132 -1.97 3.82 2.42
N PHE A 133 -2.64 4.89 1.99
CA PHE A 133 -2.02 6.20 1.82
C PHE A 133 -1.49 6.76 3.13
N VAL A 134 -2.26 6.68 4.21
CA VAL A 134 -1.79 7.12 5.54
C VAL A 134 -0.56 6.33 5.99
N GLY A 135 -0.55 5.02 5.72
CA GLY A 135 0.64 4.18 5.91
C GLY A 135 1.86 4.69 5.15
N ILE A 136 1.70 5.07 3.87
CA ILE A 136 2.78 5.67 3.07
C ILE A 136 3.26 6.98 3.67
N PHE A 137 2.34 7.88 4.05
CA PHE A 137 2.70 9.18 4.60
C PHE A 137 3.45 9.07 5.93
N LEU A 138 3.05 8.14 6.81
CA LEU A 138 3.78 7.80 8.04
C LEU A 138 5.13 7.16 7.75
N GLN A 139 5.22 6.27 6.76
CA GLN A 139 6.49 5.64 6.39
C GLN A 139 7.52 6.65 5.88
N GLN A 140 7.06 7.70 5.19
CA GLN A 140 7.91 8.72 4.55
C GLN A 140 8.12 9.97 5.42
N GLY A 141 7.26 10.22 6.41
CA GLY A 141 7.20 11.51 7.09
C GLY A 141 6.76 12.63 6.16
N SER A 142 5.64 12.42 5.45
CA SER A 142 5.09 13.36 4.48
C SER A 142 3.62 13.71 4.80
N ALA A 143 3.00 14.57 3.99
CA ALA A 143 1.64 15.06 4.20
C ALA A 143 1.38 15.73 5.58
N GLY A 144 2.42 16.30 6.21
CA GLY A 144 2.33 16.87 7.56
C GLY A 144 2.53 15.84 8.68
N LEU A 145 2.65 14.55 8.35
CA LEU A 145 2.98 13.49 9.29
C LEU A 145 4.50 13.39 9.47
N GLN A 146 4.91 13.01 10.67
CA GLN A 146 6.30 12.64 10.95
C GLN A 146 6.52 11.18 10.61
N GLN A 147 7.78 10.81 10.38
CA GLN A 147 8.12 9.44 10.05
C GLN A 147 7.87 8.52 11.25
N ASP A 148 6.97 7.54 11.10
CA ASP A 148 6.67 6.51 12.09
C ASP A 148 6.41 5.16 11.40
N PRO A 149 7.47 4.34 11.19
CA PRO A 149 7.35 3.05 10.52
C PRO A 149 6.52 2.03 11.29
N GLU A 150 6.50 2.10 12.63
CA GLU A 150 5.70 1.19 13.46
C GLU A 150 4.20 1.47 13.28
N MET A 151 3.82 2.75 13.26
CA MET A 151 2.46 3.14 12.97
C MET A 151 2.08 2.87 11.51
N ALA A 152 2.97 3.12 10.56
CA ALA A 152 2.78 2.79 9.15
C ALA A 152 2.41 1.30 8.97
N LEU A 153 3.13 0.40 9.64
CA LEU A 153 2.82 -1.04 9.61
C LEU A 153 1.41 -1.36 10.14
N ARG A 154 0.93 -0.66 11.17
CA ARG A 154 -0.46 -0.83 11.67
C ARG A 154 -1.49 -0.37 10.63
N TYR A 155 -1.22 0.74 9.94
CA TYR A 155 -2.07 1.23 8.86
C TYR A 155 -2.06 0.30 7.65
N TYR A 156 -0.89 -0.21 7.24
CA TYR A 156 -0.79 -1.23 6.21
C TYR A 156 -1.55 -2.48 6.59
N ARG A 157 -1.41 -2.97 7.83
CA ARG A 157 -2.16 -4.14 8.28
C ARG A 157 -3.67 -3.90 8.25
N LYS A 158 -4.13 -2.72 8.66
CA LYS A 158 -5.55 -2.34 8.57
C LYS A 158 -6.04 -2.33 7.12
N ALA A 159 -5.24 -1.79 6.19
CA ALA A 159 -5.55 -1.80 4.76
C ALA A 159 -5.55 -3.24 4.18
N THR A 160 -4.63 -4.10 4.61
CA THR A 160 -4.56 -5.53 4.25
C THR A 160 -5.84 -6.26 4.64
N ASP A 161 -6.28 -6.09 5.89
CA ASP A 161 -7.48 -6.73 6.45
C ASP A 161 -8.77 -6.20 5.79
N GLN A 162 -8.75 -4.99 5.23
CA GLN A 162 -9.86 -4.40 4.48
C GLN A 162 -9.78 -4.61 2.96
N GLY A 163 -8.77 -5.33 2.49
CA GLY A 163 -8.70 -5.84 1.13
C GLY A 163 -7.83 -5.07 0.15
N ASN A 164 -7.07 -4.06 0.58
CA ASN A 164 -6.17 -3.34 -0.32
C ASN A 164 -5.05 -4.26 -0.83
N ALA A 165 -5.01 -4.50 -2.14
CA ALA A 165 -4.07 -5.44 -2.76
C ALA A 165 -2.59 -5.01 -2.58
N GLN A 166 -2.29 -3.70 -2.59
CA GLN A 166 -0.92 -3.20 -2.38
C GLN A 166 -0.47 -3.40 -0.93
N ALA A 167 -1.36 -3.17 0.04
CA ALA A 167 -1.08 -3.45 1.44
C ALA A 167 -0.95 -4.95 1.72
N GLN A 168 -1.78 -5.80 1.09
CA GLN A 168 -1.63 -7.26 1.16
C GLN A 168 -0.26 -7.72 0.67
N TYR A 169 0.20 -7.21 -0.48
CA TYR A 169 1.55 -7.46 -0.95
C TYR A 169 2.62 -6.95 0.04
N HIS A 170 2.51 -5.69 0.49
CA HIS A 170 3.49 -5.07 1.38
C HIS A 170 3.64 -5.80 2.72
N VAL A 171 2.52 -6.16 3.36
CA VAL A 171 2.55 -6.92 4.62
C VAL A 171 2.98 -8.35 4.36
N GLY A 172 2.58 -8.96 3.24
CA GLY A 172 3.05 -10.28 2.82
C GLY A 172 4.57 -10.34 2.71
N ASP A 173 5.20 -9.34 2.08
CA ASP A 173 6.66 -9.21 1.96
C ASP A 173 7.36 -9.14 3.31
N LYS A 174 6.77 -8.45 4.29
CA LYS A 174 7.29 -8.42 5.67
C LYS A 174 7.17 -9.74 6.41
N LEU A 175 6.23 -10.61 6.01
CA LEU A 175 5.97 -11.90 6.64
C LEU A 175 6.62 -13.07 5.91
N GLU A 176 7.09 -12.86 4.69
CA GLU A 176 7.69 -13.86 3.80
C GLU A 176 8.93 -14.58 4.38
N PRO A 177 9.85 -13.90 5.11
CA PRO A 177 11.02 -14.55 5.66
C PRO A 177 10.68 -15.81 6.46
N ILE A 178 11.48 -16.86 6.29
CA ILE A 178 11.21 -18.22 6.78
C ILE A 178 10.99 -18.28 8.30
N ASP A 179 11.57 -17.35 9.05
CA ASP A 179 11.53 -17.24 10.50
C ASP A 179 10.39 -16.36 11.02
N ILE A 180 9.53 -15.81 10.15
CA ILE A 180 8.39 -14.97 10.52
C ILE A 180 7.07 -15.71 10.30
N ALA A 181 6.46 -15.63 9.11
CA ALA A 181 5.15 -16.24 8.83
C ALA A 181 4.91 -16.51 7.34
N PRO A 182 5.79 -17.29 6.66
CA PRO A 182 5.74 -17.49 5.21
C PRO A 182 4.40 -18.02 4.70
N LYS A 183 3.75 -18.91 5.46
CA LYS A 183 2.43 -19.45 5.08
C LYS A 183 1.35 -18.37 4.99
N ILE A 184 1.41 -17.36 5.86
CA ILE A 184 0.47 -16.24 5.88
C ILE A 184 0.83 -15.27 4.75
N ALA A 185 2.12 -15.03 4.50
CA ALA A 185 2.59 -14.25 3.36
C ALA A 185 2.04 -14.79 2.03
N LEU A 186 2.09 -16.11 1.81
CA LEU A 186 1.53 -16.71 0.59
C LEU A 186 0.02 -16.52 0.44
N GLN A 187 -0.73 -16.55 1.55
CA GLN A 187 -2.16 -16.25 1.51
C GLN A 187 -2.41 -14.79 1.10
N MET A 188 -1.60 -13.85 1.62
CA MET A 188 -1.68 -12.45 1.26
C MET A 188 -1.28 -12.20 -0.19
N TYR A 189 -0.20 -12.83 -0.66
CA TYR A 189 0.22 -12.75 -2.06
C TYR A 189 -0.84 -13.28 -3.01
N ARG A 190 -1.46 -14.43 -2.70
CA ARG A 190 -2.56 -14.97 -3.51
C ARG A 190 -3.75 -14.00 -3.56
N CYS A 191 -4.16 -13.48 -2.40
CA CYS A 191 -5.28 -12.52 -2.34
C CYS A 191 -4.99 -11.22 -3.11
N ALA A 192 -3.75 -10.73 -3.09
CA ALA A 192 -3.34 -9.55 -3.85
C ALA A 192 -3.26 -9.84 -5.36
N ALA A 193 -2.74 -11.02 -5.74
CA ALA A 193 -2.64 -11.47 -7.13
C ALA A 193 -4.02 -11.62 -7.78
N GLU A 194 -5.00 -12.17 -7.05
CA GLU A 194 -6.41 -12.28 -7.49
C GLU A 194 -7.03 -10.91 -7.81
N GLN A 195 -6.56 -9.84 -7.18
CA GLN A 195 -6.99 -8.45 -7.41
C GLN A 195 -6.15 -7.74 -8.50
N GLY A 196 -5.25 -8.45 -9.16
CA GLY A 196 -4.40 -7.93 -10.23
C GLY A 196 -3.17 -7.16 -9.73
N GLN A 197 -2.63 -7.49 -8.55
CA GLN A 197 -1.29 -7.07 -8.13
C GLN A 197 -0.26 -8.02 -8.77
N GLY A 198 0.46 -7.54 -9.80
CA GLY A 198 1.44 -8.33 -10.55
C GLY A 198 2.68 -8.76 -9.77
N GLU A 199 3.27 -7.89 -8.96
CA GLU A 199 4.42 -8.20 -8.08
C GLU A 199 4.08 -9.29 -7.05
N ALA A 200 2.86 -9.30 -6.52
CA ALA A 200 2.38 -10.33 -5.60
C ALA A 200 2.20 -11.67 -6.32
N ALA A 201 1.68 -11.65 -7.54
CA ALA A 201 1.53 -12.83 -8.38
C ALA A 201 2.89 -13.43 -8.75
N LEU A 202 3.85 -12.58 -9.12
CA LEU A 202 5.25 -12.95 -9.38
C LEU A 202 5.91 -13.56 -8.14
N ALA A 203 5.83 -12.88 -6.99
CA ALA A 203 6.40 -13.37 -5.73
C ALA A 203 5.80 -14.72 -5.32
N LEU A 204 4.49 -14.89 -5.48
CA LEU A 204 3.81 -16.15 -5.25
C LEU A 204 4.31 -17.26 -6.20
N GLY A 205 4.43 -16.96 -7.50
CA GLY A 205 4.93 -17.92 -8.49
C GLY A 205 6.37 -18.34 -8.20
N VAL A 206 7.24 -17.40 -7.87
CA VAL A 206 8.65 -17.66 -7.51
C VAL A 206 8.74 -18.53 -6.26
N TYR A 207 7.91 -18.31 -5.26
CA TYR A 207 7.90 -19.14 -4.05
C TYR A 207 7.41 -20.57 -4.34
N LEU A 208 6.42 -20.73 -5.22
CA LEU A 208 5.78 -22.02 -5.50
C LEU A 208 6.52 -22.87 -6.53
N LYS A 209 7.41 -22.28 -7.33
CA LYS A 209 8.07 -22.99 -8.44
C LYS A 209 8.91 -24.19 -7.96
N ASP A 210 9.32 -24.25 -6.70
CA ASP A 210 10.10 -25.36 -6.15
C ASP A 210 9.17 -26.47 -5.62
N GLY A 211 8.64 -27.28 -6.55
CA GLY A 211 7.87 -28.48 -6.24
C GLY A 211 6.35 -28.30 -6.17
N ARG A 212 5.82 -27.08 -6.28
CA ARG A 212 4.37 -26.78 -6.42
C ARG A 212 4.07 -26.15 -7.78
N TYR A 213 4.55 -26.81 -8.83
CA TYR A 213 4.57 -26.31 -10.20
C TYR A 213 3.21 -25.82 -10.73
N GLN A 214 2.14 -26.58 -10.50
CA GLN A 214 0.81 -26.20 -10.98
C GLN A 214 0.33 -24.86 -10.39
N GLU A 215 0.53 -24.68 -9.07
CA GLU A 215 0.15 -23.45 -8.40
C GLU A 215 1.08 -22.29 -8.79
N ALA A 216 2.35 -22.58 -9.14
CA ALA A 216 3.26 -21.59 -9.69
C ALA A 216 2.79 -21.10 -11.07
N LEU A 217 2.32 -22.00 -11.95
CA LEU A 217 1.73 -21.61 -13.23
C LEU A 217 0.52 -20.69 -13.06
N GLU A 218 -0.39 -21.04 -12.15
CA GLU A 218 -1.58 -20.23 -11.85
C GLU A 218 -1.18 -18.84 -11.33
N ALA A 219 -0.17 -18.77 -10.46
CA ALA A 219 0.35 -17.51 -9.94
C ALA A 219 0.98 -16.65 -11.05
N PHE A 220 1.88 -17.21 -11.87
CA PHE A 220 2.44 -16.46 -12.99
C PHE A 220 1.38 -16.06 -14.01
N GLN A 221 0.35 -16.87 -14.24
CA GLN A 221 -0.76 -16.53 -15.14
C GLN A 221 -1.55 -15.33 -14.63
N MET A 222 -1.81 -15.24 -13.31
CA MET A 222 -2.36 -14.04 -12.69
C MET A 222 -1.42 -12.83 -12.87
N GLY A 223 -0.11 -13.04 -12.79
CA GLY A 223 0.90 -12.02 -13.08
C GLY A 223 0.79 -11.47 -14.50
N VAL A 224 0.70 -12.35 -15.51
CA VAL A 224 0.50 -11.94 -16.90
C VAL A 224 -0.83 -11.19 -17.07
N ALA A 225 -1.91 -11.65 -16.42
CA ALA A 225 -3.19 -10.95 -16.44
C ALA A 225 -3.08 -9.52 -15.86
N ALA A 226 -2.30 -9.37 -14.79
CA ALA A 226 -1.99 -8.10 -14.15
C ALA A 226 -1.02 -7.22 -14.96
N GLY A 227 -0.39 -7.77 -16.00
CA GLY A 227 0.54 -7.08 -16.88
C GLY A 227 2.02 -7.22 -16.52
N ASP A 228 2.38 -8.17 -15.66
CA ASP A 228 3.76 -8.42 -15.25
C ASP A 228 4.53 -9.21 -16.34
N GLU A 229 5.50 -8.57 -16.97
CA GLU A 229 6.29 -9.17 -18.06
C GLU A 229 7.24 -10.27 -17.55
N THR A 230 7.65 -10.18 -16.28
CA THR A 230 8.54 -11.16 -15.67
C THR A 230 7.83 -12.51 -15.52
N SER A 231 6.56 -12.50 -15.11
CA SER A 231 5.68 -13.67 -15.07
C SER A 231 5.49 -14.29 -16.45
N ALA A 232 5.35 -13.47 -17.49
CA ALA A 232 5.30 -13.95 -18.87
C ALA A 232 6.60 -14.67 -19.25
N SER A 233 7.77 -14.16 -18.85
CA SER A 233 9.06 -14.81 -19.08
C SER A 233 9.23 -16.12 -18.31
N PHE A 234 8.72 -16.22 -17.07
CA PHE A 234 8.73 -17.48 -16.32
C PHE A 234 7.91 -18.56 -17.03
N LEU A 235 6.72 -18.22 -17.52
CA LEU A 235 5.87 -19.16 -18.27
C LEU A 235 6.50 -19.53 -19.62
N GLU A 236 6.96 -18.53 -20.38
CA GLU A 236 7.66 -18.72 -21.66
C GLU A 236 8.79 -19.74 -21.53
N LYS A 237 9.72 -19.51 -20.60
CA LYS A 237 10.86 -20.41 -20.39
C LYS A 237 10.44 -21.74 -19.79
N GLY A 238 9.45 -21.77 -18.91
CA GLY A 238 8.93 -23.02 -18.33
C GLY A 238 8.38 -23.97 -19.39
N PHE A 239 7.64 -23.45 -20.37
CA PHE A 239 7.09 -24.25 -21.48
C PHE A 239 8.12 -24.63 -22.55
N ARG A 240 9.33 -24.05 -22.54
CA ARG A 240 10.49 -24.58 -23.28
C ARG A 240 11.15 -25.78 -22.60
N ASN A 241 10.62 -26.25 -21.47
CA ASN A 241 11.06 -27.45 -20.74
C ASN A 241 12.58 -27.49 -20.50
N PRO A 242 13.14 -26.50 -19.76
CA PRO A 242 14.55 -26.52 -19.42
C PRO A 242 14.86 -27.75 -18.54
N PRO A 243 16.12 -28.21 -18.48
CA PRO A 243 16.46 -29.32 -17.61
C PRO A 243 16.19 -28.97 -16.14
N PRO A 244 15.92 -29.96 -15.25
CA PRO A 244 15.70 -29.72 -13.82
C PRO A 244 16.84 -28.99 -13.10
N SER A 245 18.06 -29.03 -13.66
CA SER A 245 19.21 -28.26 -13.16
C SER A 245 19.07 -26.75 -13.35
N ASN A 246 18.15 -26.30 -14.20
CA ASN A 246 17.76 -24.89 -14.32
C ASN A 246 16.68 -24.58 -13.28
N GLU A 247 17.09 -24.49 -12.02
CA GLU A 247 16.19 -24.23 -10.88
C GLU A 247 15.39 -22.92 -11.03
N LEU A 248 15.88 -21.97 -11.83
CA LEU A 248 15.20 -20.71 -12.05
C LEU A 248 13.92 -20.88 -12.90
N HIS A 249 13.99 -21.64 -13.99
CA HIS A 249 12.91 -21.72 -14.98
C HIS A 249 12.24 -23.09 -15.08
N TYR A 250 12.73 -24.10 -14.37
CA TYR A 250 12.11 -25.42 -14.36
C TYR A 250 10.76 -25.40 -13.65
N LEU A 251 9.68 -25.65 -14.41
CA LEU A 251 8.29 -25.69 -13.91
C LEU A 251 7.62 -27.06 -14.11
N GLY A 252 8.40 -28.13 -14.32
CA GLY A 252 7.87 -29.50 -14.48
C GLY A 252 6.86 -29.66 -15.62
N GLN A 253 6.94 -28.82 -16.66
CA GLN A 253 6.04 -28.86 -17.81
C GLN A 253 6.61 -29.70 -18.95
N GLN A 254 5.71 -30.24 -19.79
CA GLN A 254 6.11 -30.75 -21.10
C GLN A 254 6.42 -29.58 -22.04
N GLU A 255 7.27 -29.82 -23.02
CA GLU A 255 7.60 -28.83 -24.02
C GLU A 255 6.34 -28.46 -24.84
N ASP A 256 6.04 -27.17 -24.89
CA ASP A 256 4.93 -26.58 -25.65
C ASP A 256 5.43 -25.26 -26.27
N LEU A 257 6.06 -25.38 -27.44
CA LEU A 257 6.70 -24.24 -28.12
C LEU A 257 5.68 -23.21 -28.59
N ASP A 258 4.49 -23.63 -29.04
CA ASP A 258 3.42 -22.72 -29.46
C ASP A 258 2.98 -21.82 -28.29
N ARG A 259 2.83 -22.42 -27.10
CA ARG A 259 2.51 -21.68 -25.88
C ARG A 259 3.64 -20.76 -25.45
N ALA A 260 4.88 -21.25 -25.48
CA ALA A 260 6.06 -20.46 -25.14
C ALA A 260 6.18 -19.20 -26.03
N GLU A 261 6.01 -19.36 -27.35
CA GLU A 261 6.04 -18.25 -28.31
C GLU A 261 4.92 -17.23 -28.10
N ARG A 262 3.72 -17.67 -27.69
CA ARG A 262 2.63 -16.74 -27.36
C ARG A 262 2.95 -15.95 -26.08
N TYR A 263 3.48 -16.57 -25.03
CA TYR A 263 3.94 -15.83 -23.84
C TYR A 263 5.08 -14.87 -24.18
N GLU A 264 6.01 -15.25 -25.05
CA GLU A 264 7.09 -14.36 -25.53
C GLU A 264 6.53 -13.11 -26.21
N LYS A 265 5.56 -13.28 -27.13
CA LYS A 265 4.90 -12.17 -27.83
C LYS A 265 4.16 -11.25 -26.84
N ILE A 266 3.42 -11.82 -25.90
CA ILE A 266 2.70 -11.06 -24.87
C ILE A 266 3.69 -10.31 -23.98
N GLY A 267 4.70 -11.00 -23.45
CA GLY A 267 5.77 -10.41 -22.62
C GLY A 267 6.49 -9.27 -23.33
N THR A 268 6.73 -9.38 -24.64
CA THR A 268 7.29 -8.30 -25.46
C THR A 268 6.38 -7.07 -25.49
N VAL A 269 5.06 -7.25 -25.65
CA VAL A 269 4.11 -6.13 -25.57
C VAL A 269 4.09 -5.52 -24.16
N LEU A 270 4.06 -6.34 -23.11
CA LEU A 270 4.09 -5.88 -21.73
C LEU A 270 5.34 -5.04 -21.43
N SER A 271 6.51 -5.54 -21.82
CA SER A 271 7.81 -4.84 -21.69
C SER A 271 7.84 -3.51 -22.44
N ASN A 272 7.48 -3.52 -23.73
CA ASN A 272 7.49 -2.32 -24.59
C ASN A 272 6.56 -1.21 -24.09
N TYR A 273 5.50 -1.59 -23.36
CA TYR A 273 4.51 -0.69 -22.82
C TYR A 273 4.52 -0.62 -21.28
N SER A 274 5.54 -1.12 -20.60
CA SER A 274 5.61 -1.21 -19.13
C SER A 274 5.32 0.12 -18.44
N TYR A 275 5.83 1.22 -18.99
CA TYR A 275 5.54 2.59 -18.53
C TYR A 275 4.04 2.92 -18.47
N ALA A 276 3.22 2.27 -19.28
CA ALA A 276 1.78 2.47 -19.41
C ALA A 276 0.92 1.49 -18.60
N GLN A 277 1.54 0.56 -17.85
CA GLN A 277 0.89 -0.43 -17.00
C GLN A 277 -0.20 -1.23 -17.75
N PRO A 278 0.19 -2.00 -18.80
CA PRO A 278 -0.72 -2.85 -19.54
C PRO A 278 -1.40 -3.89 -18.65
N LYS A 279 -2.55 -4.38 -19.09
CA LYS A 279 -3.25 -5.51 -18.45
C LYS A 279 -3.75 -6.47 -19.52
N VAL A 280 -3.83 -7.75 -19.18
CA VAL A 280 -4.28 -8.82 -20.08
C VAL A 280 -5.34 -9.68 -19.39
N PRO A 281 -6.48 -9.12 -18.96
CA PRO A 281 -7.54 -9.89 -18.29
C PRO A 281 -8.03 -11.09 -19.11
N GLU A 282 -7.90 -11.03 -20.43
CA GLU A 282 -8.26 -12.08 -21.39
C GLU A 282 -7.21 -13.20 -21.50
N ILE A 283 -6.16 -13.23 -20.67
CA ILE A 283 -5.04 -14.19 -20.84
C ILE A 283 -5.50 -15.66 -20.82
N ASN A 284 -6.52 -16.01 -20.04
CA ASN A 284 -7.05 -17.37 -19.99
C ASN A 284 -7.87 -17.74 -21.24
N GLU A 285 -8.37 -16.75 -21.98
CA GLU A 285 -9.04 -16.94 -23.28
C GLU A 285 -8.02 -17.11 -24.40
N ILE A 286 -6.81 -16.54 -24.25
CA ILE A 286 -5.72 -16.63 -25.22
C ILE A 286 -4.83 -17.87 -24.97
N LEU A 287 -4.53 -18.15 -23.71
CA LEU A 287 -3.56 -19.12 -23.20
C LEU A 287 -4.10 -19.84 -21.95
N PRO A 288 -5.16 -20.68 -22.07
CA PRO A 288 -5.63 -21.48 -20.94
C PRO A 288 -4.54 -22.47 -20.51
N LEU A 289 -4.23 -22.56 -19.21
CA LEU A 289 -3.15 -23.43 -18.70
C LEU A 289 -3.42 -24.92 -19.03
N PRO A 290 -2.37 -25.76 -19.17
CA PRO A 290 -2.53 -27.19 -19.34
C PRO A 290 -3.44 -27.82 -18.27
N PRO A 291 -4.23 -28.85 -18.62
CA PRO A 291 -4.19 -29.63 -19.86
C PRO A 291 -5.02 -29.04 -21.03
N ALA A 292 -5.55 -27.82 -20.92
CA ALA A 292 -6.36 -27.23 -21.98
C ALA A 292 -5.54 -26.97 -23.26
N GLN A 293 -6.15 -27.25 -24.42
CA GLN A 293 -5.55 -26.95 -25.73
C GLN A 293 -5.61 -25.45 -26.03
N LEU A 294 -4.66 -24.97 -26.82
CA LEU A 294 -4.59 -23.57 -27.22
C LEU A 294 -5.72 -23.22 -28.20
N PRO A 295 -6.54 -22.21 -27.92
CA PRO A 295 -7.51 -21.70 -28.89
C PRO A 295 -6.81 -20.93 -30.02
N PRO A 296 -7.49 -20.69 -31.16
CA PRO A 296 -7.00 -19.75 -32.17
C PRO A 296 -6.80 -18.36 -31.57
N TRP A 297 -5.69 -17.70 -31.93
CA TRP A 297 -5.39 -16.34 -31.50
C TRP A 297 -4.79 -15.56 -32.66
N ASP A 298 -5.26 -14.34 -32.88
CA ASP A 298 -4.86 -13.46 -33.98
C ASP A 298 -3.60 -12.64 -33.68
N GLY A 299 -2.99 -12.85 -32.51
CA GLY A 299 -1.78 -12.14 -32.08
C GLY A 299 -2.04 -10.77 -31.45
N LYS A 300 -3.31 -10.40 -31.20
CA LYS A 300 -3.67 -9.09 -30.67
C LYS A 300 -4.09 -9.16 -29.20
N LEU A 301 -3.90 -8.04 -28.51
CA LEU A 301 -4.34 -7.84 -27.13
C LEU A 301 -5.34 -6.69 -27.09
N GLN A 302 -6.44 -6.87 -26.38
CA GLN A 302 -7.52 -5.87 -26.29
C GLN A 302 -6.98 -4.54 -25.74
N TRP A 303 -6.09 -4.62 -24.75
CA TRP A 303 -5.44 -3.45 -24.18
C TRP A 303 -4.62 -2.66 -25.21
N LEU A 304 -3.87 -3.35 -26.08
CA LEU A 304 -3.03 -2.69 -27.09
C LEU A 304 -3.90 -2.03 -28.16
N GLU A 305 -4.95 -2.71 -28.63
CA GLU A 305 -5.91 -2.15 -29.59
C GLU A 305 -6.60 -0.91 -29.02
N ALA A 306 -7.14 -0.99 -27.80
CA ALA A 306 -7.75 0.15 -27.12
C ALA A 306 -6.76 1.30 -26.90
N ARG A 307 -5.49 0.97 -26.59
CA ARG A 307 -4.45 1.98 -26.40
C ARG A 307 -4.18 2.74 -27.70
N LEU A 308 -3.99 2.02 -28.81
CA LEU A 308 -3.70 2.59 -30.13
C LEU A 308 -4.89 3.35 -30.73
N ALA A 309 -6.11 2.84 -30.57
CA ALA A 309 -7.32 3.51 -31.03
C ALA A 309 -7.50 4.88 -30.34
N ASN A 310 -7.12 4.98 -29.06
CA ASN A 310 -7.06 6.22 -28.29
C ASN A 310 -8.32 7.10 -28.38
N VAL A 311 -9.49 6.48 -28.49
CA VAL A 311 -10.78 7.17 -28.65
C VAL A 311 -11.03 8.09 -27.45
N PRO A 312 -11.26 9.40 -27.67
CA PRO A 312 -11.52 10.33 -26.58
C PRO A 312 -12.91 10.06 -25.96
N PRO A 313 -13.04 10.03 -24.62
CA PRO A 313 -14.34 10.01 -23.97
C PRO A 313 -15.04 11.38 -24.13
N GLN A 314 -16.27 11.46 -23.66
CA GLN A 314 -17.00 12.73 -23.62
C GLN A 314 -16.20 13.79 -22.84
N LYS A 315 -15.91 14.92 -23.49
CA LYS A 315 -15.32 16.07 -22.83
C LYS A 315 -16.37 16.73 -21.91
N PRO A 316 -16.08 16.94 -20.61
CA PRO A 316 -16.98 17.65 -19.71
C PRO A 316 -17.18 19.09 -20.19
N SER A 317 -18.42 19.57 -20.13
CA SER A 317 -18.72 20.97 -20.43
C SER A 317 -18.33 21.86 -19.24
N GLU A 318 -17.95 23.11 -19.50
CA GLU A 318 -17.69 24.08 -18.43
C GLU A 318 -18.94 24.31 -17.54
N ALA A 319 -20.14 24.14 -18.10
CA ALA A 319 -21.39 24.18 -17.34
C ALA A 319 -21.49 23.02 -16.33
N LEU A 320 -21.14 21.79 -16.75
CA LEU A 320 -21.10 20.63 -15.86
C LEU A 320 -20.05 20.81 -14.76
N ILE A 321 -18.83 21.25 -15.12
CA ILE A 321 -17.75 21.51 -14.17
C ILE A 321 -18.20 22.57 -13.14
N SER A 322 -18.80 23.67 -13.61
CA SER A 322 -19.30 24.73 -12.73
C SER A 322 -20.43 24.27 -11.82
N HIS A 323 -21.33 23.42 -12.33
CA HIS A 323 -22.41 22.82 -11.54
C HIS A 323 -21.87 21.98 -10.39
N LEU A 324 -20.99 21.02 -10.69
CA LEU A 324 -20.38 20.11 -9.71
C LEU A 324 -19.49 20.84 -8.71
N ALA A 325 -18.72 21.84 -9.17
CA ALA A 325 -17.89 22.67 -8.29
C ALA A 325 -18.77 23.48 -7.33
N LYS A 326 -19.82 24.14 -7.84
CA LYS A 326 -20.75 24.93 -7.01
C LYS A 326 -21.47 24.07 -5.97
N ALA A 327 -21.88 22.86 -6.34
CA ALA A 327 -22.55 21.92 -5.43
C ALA A 327 -21.68 21.53 -4.22
N LYS A 328 -20.35 21.63 -4.34
CA LYS A 328 -19.37 21.32 -3.29
C LYS A 328 -18.62 22.56 -2.77
N VAL A 329 -19.06 23.75 -3.17
CA VAL A 329 -18.44 25.04 -2.79
C VAL A 329 -16.95 25.06 -3.16
N LEU A 330 -16.63 24.67 -4.39
CA LEU A 330 -15.28 24.66 -4.96
C LEU A 330 -15.11 25.78 -5.98
N ASP A 331 -13.88 26.23 -6.19
CA ASP A 331 -13.49 27.07 -7.31
C ASP A 331 -13.57 26.25 -8.61
N PRO A 332 -14.45 26.60 -9.57
CA PRO A 332 -14.56 25.86 -10.83
C PRO A 332 -13.27 25.86 -11.66
N ALA A 333 -12.39 26.86 -11.51
CA ALA A 333 -11.16 26.96 -12.29
C ALA A 333 -10.04 26.05 -11.79
N THR A 334 -10.01 25.76 -10.48
CA THR A 334 -8.92 24.98 -9.86
C THR A 334 -9.39 23.69 -9.19
N GLY A 335 -10.69 23.54 -8.95
CA GLY A 335 -11.27 22.48 -8.14
C GLY A 335 -10.96 22.59 -6.65
N ARG A 336 -10.32 23.69 -6.20
CA ARG A 336 -9.97 23.88 -4.79
C ARG A 336 -11.18 24.30 -3.98
N ALA A 337 -11.26 23.80 -2.75
CA ALA A 337 -12.30 24.20 -1.82
C ALA A 337 -12.25 25.71 -1.54
N LEU A 338 -13.42 26.36 -1.55
CA LEU A 338 -13.60 27.75 -1.14
C LEU A 338 -14.09 27.84 0.30
N PRO A 339 -13.94 29.00 0.99
CA PRO A 339 -14.54 29.20 2.30
C PRO A 339 -16.02 28.81 2.32
N GLY A 340 -16.41 27.97 3.29
CA GLY A 340 -17.76 27.41 3.40
C GLY A 340 -17.92 26.00 2.83
N SER A 341 -16.91 25.46 2.13
CA SER A 341 -16.87 24.04 1.78
C SER A 341 -16.46 23.19 2.99
N PRO A 342 -17.06 22.01 3.19
CA PRO A 342 -16.54 21.03 4.17
C PRO A 342 -15.10 20.59 3.88
N ALA A 343 -14.66 20.70 2.62
CA ALA A 343 -13.29 20.39 2.21
C ALA A 343 -12.30 21.55 2.44
N PHE A 344 -12.77 22.71 2.89
CA PHE A 344 -11.93 23.88 3.13
C PHE A 344 -11.23 23.78 4.49
N SER A 345 -9.92 23.56 4.48
CA SER A 345 -9.11 23.58 5.69
C SER A 345 -8.35 24.90 5.85
N GLN A 346 -8.45 25.50 7.04
CA GLN A 346 -7.64 26.63 7.51
C GLN A 346 -6.43 26.19 8.35
N SER A 347 -6.10 24.88 8.43
CA SER A 347 -5.03 24.37 9.30
C SER A 347 -3.68 25.04 9.05
N HIS A 348 -3.42 25.47 7.81
CA HIS A 348 -2.25 26.24 7.40
C HIS A 348 -2.22 27.71 7.90
N LEU A 349 -3.35 28.25 8.37
CA LEU A 349 -3.49 29.63 8.86
C LEU A 349 -3.50 29.69 10.39
N SER A 350 -4.06 28.68 11.06
CA SER A 350 -4.01 28.44 12.51
C SER A 350 -4.57 27.05 12.78
N ALA A 351 -3.72 26.04 12.98
CA ALA A 351 -4.19 24.69 13.32
C ALA A 351 -4.95 24.74 14.66
N PRO A 352 -6.22 24.30 14.73
CA PRO A 352 -6.93 24.12 15.99
C PRO A 352 -6.09 23.22 16.90
N TYR A 353 -5.96 23.60 18.17
CA TYR A 353 -5.30 22.78 19.17
C TYR A 353 -6.24 22.52 20.36
N CYS A 354 -6.03 21.37 21.01
CA CYS A 354 -6.75 20.95 22.21
C CYS A 354 -5.79 20.34 23.22
N TYR A 355 -6.13 20.44 24.49
CA TYR A 355 -5.35 19.83 25.58
C TYR A 355 -5.88 18.44 25.94
N SER A 356 -5.01 17.57 26.45
CA SER A 356 -5.43 16.32 27.07
C SER A 356 -6.52 16.56 28.11
N GLY A 357 -7.60 15.76 28.07
CA GLY A 357 -8.78 15.89 28.90
C GLY A 357 -9.91 16.72 28.28
N GLU A 358 -9.62 17.48 27.21
CA GLU A 358 -10.65 18.19 26.45
C GLU A 358 -11.32 17.27 25.42
N VAL A 359 -12.52 17.67 24.98
CA VAL A 359 -13.29 16.95 23.95
C VAL A 359 -12.78 17.36 22.56
N CYS A 360 -12.51 16.37 21.71
CA CYS A 360 -12.05 16.57 20.35
C CYS A 360 -13.10 17.37 19.56
N PRO A 361 -12.77 18.57 19.06
CA PRO A 361 -13.73 19.49 18.47
C PRO A 361 -14.17 19.06 17.07
N GLN A 362 -13.36 18.24 16.39
CA GLN A 362 -13.62 17.73 15.04
C GLN A 362 -12.82 16.45 14.78
N SER A 363 -13.40 15.52 14.01
CA SER A 363 -12.70 14.32 13.57
C SER A 363 -11.52 14.67 12.66
N GLY A 364 -10.42 13.93 12.77
CA GLY A 364 -9.26 14.11 11.91
C GLY A 364 -7.97 13.60 12.56
N TYR A 365 -6.84 13.89 11.90
CA TYR A 365 -5.52 13.53 12.41
C TYR A 365 -4.95 14.63 13.29
N TRP A 366 -4.57 14.28 14.52
CA TRP A 366 -3.99 15.21 15.48
C TRP A 366 -2.59 14.77 15.90
N GLN A 367 -1.71 15.73 16.10
CA GLN A 367 -0.34 15.51 16.52
C GLN A 367 -0.08 16.19 17.85
N ILE A 368 0.71 15.57 18.72
CA ILE A 368 1.25 16.27 19.88
C ILE A 368 2.14 17.43 19.40
N ILE A 369 1.74 18.66 19.75
CA ILE A 369 2.53 19.87 19.50
C ILE A 369 3.25 20.26 20.80
N TRP A 370 4.55 20.49 20.69
CA TRP A 370 5.37 20.94 21.80
C TRP A 370 5.66 22.44 21.61
N LEU A 371 5.19 23.28 22.53
CA LEU A 371 5.60 24.69 22.55
C LEU A 371 7.14 24.79 22.65
N ALA A 372 7.72 25.75 21.93
CA ALA A 372 9.15 25.96 21.72
C ALA A 372 10.02 26.14 22.99
N HIS A 373 9.45 26.04 24.19
CA HIS A 373 10.12 26.23 25.48
C HIS A 373 10.61 24.92 26.14
N HIS A 374 10.37 23.77 25.51
CA HIS A 374 10.70 22.46 26.07
C HIS A 374 11.87 21.78 25.35
N HIS A 375 13.03 22.44 25.30
CA HIS A 375 14.27 21.92 24.71
C HIS A 375 14.76 20.60 25.35
N SER A 376 14.19 20.22 26.50
CA SER A 376 14.50 19.01 27.27
C SER A 376 13.50 17.88 27.06
N VAL A 377 12.49 18.01 26.19
CA VAL A 377 11.49 16.94 25.93
C VAL A 377 11.89 16.19 24.65
N ILE A 378 12.09 14.88 24.78
CA ILE A 378 12.22 13.96 23.65
C ILE A 378 10.90 13.18 23.59
N GLY A 379 9.92 13.70 22.86
CA GLY A 379 8.70 12.96 22.55
C GLY A 379 8.81 12.37 21.14
N LYS A 380 8.44 11.09 20.95
CA LYS A 380 8.01 10.66 19.61
C LYS A 380 6.84 11.59 19.22
N ASN A 381 6.89 12.17 18.03
CA ASN A 381 5.78 12.96 17.51
C ASN A 381 4.60 12.01 17.26
N VAL A 382 3.71 11.89 18.24
CA VAL A 382 2.57 10.99 18.15
C VAL A 382 1.48 11.68 17.35
N VAL A 383 1.17 11.09 16.19
CA VAL A 383 -0.02 11.41 15.42
C VAL A 383 -1.08 10.36 15.71
N ARG A 384 -2.32 10.79 15.94
CA ARG A 384 -3.45 9.88 16.16
C ARG A 384 -4.70 10.46 15.51
N HIS A 385 -5.50 9.59 14.89
CA HIS A 385 -6.84 9.97 14.46
C HIS A 385 -7.75 10.01 15.69
N PHE A 386 -8.53 11.07 15.81
CA PHE A 386 -9.58 11.20 16.83
C PHE A 386 -10.91 11.46 16.15
N GLU A 387 -11.99 10.93 16.71
CA GLU A 387 -13.35 11.28 16.31
C GLU A 387 -13.87 12.49 17.10
N GLN A 388 -14.71 13.31 16.48
CA GLN A 388 -15.38 14.41 17.17
C GLN A 388 -16.13 13.88 18.39
N GLY A 389 -15.88 14.47 19.56
CA GLY A 389 -16.46 14.01 20.82
C GLY A 389 -15.56 13.10 21.67
N GLU A 390 -14.44 12.58 21.13
CA GLU A 390 -13.49 11.79 21.92
C GLU A 390 -12.71 12.65 22.92
N ILE A 391 -12.37 12.10 24.08
CA ILE A 391 -11.53 12.81 25.06
C ILE A 391 -10.06 12.68 24.64
N MET A 392 -9.38 13.81 24.48
CA MET A 392 -7.97 13.85 24.10
C MET A 392 -7.10 13.20 25.20
N PRO A 393 -6.29 12.18 24.89
CA PRO A 393 -5.57 11.42 25.90
C PRO A 393 -4.32 12.15 26.40
N THR A 394 -3.85 11.75 27.58
CA THR A 394 -2.49 12.02 28.07
C THR A 394 -1.45 11.25 27.26
N HIS A 395 -0.18 11.67 27.34
CA HIS A 395 0.91 10.96 26.70
C HIS A 395 2.11 10.77 27.64
N ILE A 396 2.87 9.70 27.44
CA ILE A 396 4.12 9.46 28.18
C ILE A 396 5.20 10.34 27.58
N VAL A 397 5.63 11.34 28.34
CA VAL A 397 6.63 12.32 27.94
C VAL A 397 7.99 11.89 28.48
N GLU A 398 8.99 11.77 27.59
CA GLU A 398 10.38 11.58 28.00
C GLU A 398 11.09 12.93 28.12
N ARG A 399 11.70 13.21 29.27
CA ARG A 399 12.50 14.42 29.50
C ARG A 399 13.96 14.07 29.73
N TYR A 400 14.82 14.75 29.00
CA TYR A 400 16.27 14.72 29.10
C TYR A 400 16.77 15.79 30.06
N HIS A 401 17.46 15.39 31.11
CA HIS A 401 18.09 16.29 32.07
C HIS A 401 19.59 16.16 31.92
N THR A 402 20.23 17.18 31.35
CA THR A 402 21.68 17.28 31.30
C THR A 402 22.23 17.42 32.71
N ARG A 403 23.23 16.63 33.07
CA ARG A 403 23.88 16.69 34.38
C ARG A 403 25.36 16.99 34.23
N PRO A 404 25.94 17.82 35.11
CA PRO A 404 27.35 18.15 35.04
C PRO A 404 28.21 16.92 35.34
N TRP A 405 29.38 16.86 34.69
CA TRP A 405 30.36 15.80 34.90
C TRP A 405 30.71 15.66 36.40
N PRO A 406 30.80 14.43 36.97
CA PRO A 406 30.84 13.12 36.30
C PRO A 406 29.49 12.40 36.15
N PHE A 407 28.36 13.09 36.33
CA PHE A 407 27.05 12.43 36.30
C PHE A 407 26.55 12.23 34.86
N SER A 408 26.02 11.03 34.59
CA SER A 408 25.34 10.76 33.32
C SER A 408 24.00 11.50 33.25
N ASP A 409 23.61 11.91 32.05
CA ASP A 409 22.33 12.56 31.82
C ASP A 409 21.16 11.67 32.27
N LYS A 410 20.08 12.28 32.74
CA LYS A 410 18.89 11.55 33.23
C LYS A 410 17.79 11.59 32.17
N ILE A 411 17.20 10.44 31.89
CA ILE A 411 15.93 10.38 31.17
C ILE A 411 14.82 10.07 32.18
N THR A 412 13.78 10.90 32.21
CA THR A 412 12.58 10.65 33.03
C THR A 412 11.38 10.46 32.12
N ARG A 413 10.64 9.36 32.29
CA ARG A 413 9.39 9.08 31.57
C ARG A 413 8.21 9.27 32.52
N ARG A 414 7.26 10.13 32.16
CA ARG A 414 6.04 10.38 32.96
C ARG A 414 4.86 10.61 32.05
N GLU A 415 3.71 10.06 32.42
CA GLU A 415 2.45 10.41 31.79
C GLU A 415 2.06 11.85 32.16
N GLN A 416 1.80 12.68 31.16
CA GLN A 416 1.48 14.10 31.31
C GLN A 416 0.38 14.51 30.32
N ALA A 417 -0.34 15.58 30.67
CA ALA A 417 -1.17 16.28 29.71
C ALA A 417 -0.30 16.91 28.62
N VAL A 418 -0.75 16.79 27.38
CA VAL A 418 -0.08 17.30 26.19
C VAL A 418 -1.04 18.14 25.38
N GLU A 419 -0.49 18.97 24.50
CA GLU A 419 -1.24 19.76 23.55
C GLU A 419 -1.27 19.01 22.21
N TRP A 420 -2.45 18.93 21.61
CA TRP A 420 -2.70 18.24 20.35
C TRP A 420 -3.10 19.27 19.31
N GLY A 421 -2.38 19.35 18.19
CA GLY A 421 -2.72 20.20 17.05
C GLY A 421 -3.30 19.36 15.90
N LEU A 422 -4.37 19.85 15.26
CA LEU A 422 -4.96 19.21 14.09
C LEU A 422 -4.04 19.36 12.86
N LEU A 423 -3.81 18.26 12.16
CA LEU A 423 -3.07 18.21 10.89
C LEU A 423 -3.99 18.27 9.66
N GLY A 424 -5.17 17.66 9.72
CA GLY A 424 -6.15 17.66 8.62
C GLY A 424 -7.18 16.55 8.71
#